data_AF-A0A2D4JQ64-F1
#
_entry.id   AF-A0A2D4JQ64-F1
#
_cell.length_a   1.000
_cell.length_b   1.000
_cell.length_c   1.000
_cell.angle_alpha   90.00
_cell.angle_beta   90.00
_cell.angle_gamma   90.00
#
_symmetry.space_group_name_H-M   'P 1'
#
loop_
_entity.id
_entity.type
_entity.pdbx_description
1 polymer ?
#
loop_
_entity_poly.entity_id
_entity_poly.type
_entity_poly.pdbx_seq_one_letter_code
_entity_poly.pdbx_strand_id
1 'polypeptide(L)'
;KVPFDGMWIDMNEPSNFVDGSLEDCPNNKLENPPYVPGMLGGTLKAKTVCASSRQYLSSHYNLHSLYGLTEAIATHDALVKVRGKRPFVISRSTFASHGRYAGHWTGDVISVWEHLYYSIPAMLLFNLYGVPLVGADICGFLNSTTEELCVRWTQLGAFYPFMRNHNDPGSKSQEPYAFCPEAQQAMKKAFSLRYSLLPYLYTLFHKAHSTGQTVARPLYFEFPQD
;
A
#
# COMPACT_ATOMS: atom_id res chain seq x y z
N LYS A 1 18.80 12.91 -17.53
CA LYS A 1 17.51 12.84 -16.79
C LYS A 1 16.96 11.42 -16.95
N VAL A 2 16.55 10.76 -15.88
CA VAL A 2 15.95 9.41 -15.95
C VAL A 2 14.44 9.55 -16.16
N PRO A 3 13.85 9.02 -17.26
CA PRO A 3 12.45 9.26 -17.61
C PRO A 3 11.50 8.23 -16.95
N PHE A 4 11.39 8.23 -15.62
CA PHE A 4 10.51 7.29 -14.89
C PHE A 4 9.01 7.58 -15.11
N ASP A 5 8.16 6.54 -15.12
CA ASP A 5 6.72 6.61 -15.45
C ASP A 5 5.76 6.78 -14.27
N GLY A 6 6.26 6.63 -13.05
CA GLY A 6 5.48 6.79 -11.83
C GLY A 6 6.40 6.94 -10.63
N MET A 7 5.80 7.11 -9.45
CA MET A 7 6.54 7.22 -8.19
C MET A 7 5.95 6.26 -7.16
N TRP A 8 6.83 5.46 -6.59
CA TRP A 8 6.56 4.70 -5.38
C TRP A 8 7.09 5.51 -4.21
N ILE A 9 6.18 6.07 -3.41
CA ILE A 9 6.51 6.90 -2.24
C ILE A 9 6.36 6.06 -0.98
N ASP A 10 7.45 5.95 -0.23
CA ASP A 10 7.58 5.06 0.91
C ASP A 10 8.09 5.84 2.13
N MET A 11 8.05 5.22 3.31
CA MET A 11 8.55 5.84 4.56
C MET A 11 7.81 7.10 4.98
N ASN A 12 6.55 7.26 4.54
CA ASN A 12 5.80 8.50 4.62
C ASN A 12 4.69 8.52 5.69
N GLU A 13 4.85 7.72 6.75
CA GLU A 13 4.07 7.86 7.97
C GLU A 13 4.17 9.24 8.64
N PRO A 14 5.33 9.93 8.75
CA PRO A 14 6.70 9.66 8.27
C PRO A 14 7.51 8.76 9.21
N SER A 15 8.19 7.77 8.63
CA SER A 15 9.01 6.83 9.39
C SER A 15 10.35 7.45 9.79
N ASN A 16 10.77 7.21 11.03
CA ASN A 16 12.06 7.62 11.55
C ASN A 16 12.72 6.44 12.30
N PHE A 17 14.02 6.23 12.10
CA PHE A 17 14.74 5.15 12.77
C PHE A 17 15.05 5.45 14.24
N VAL A 18 15.10 6.73 14.60
CA VAL A 18 15.12 7.22 15.98
C VAL A 18 13.74 7.74 16.38
N ASP A 19 13.42 7.68 17.67
CA ASP A 19 12.16 8.20 18.18
C ASP A 19 12.24 9.72 18.32
N GLY A 20 11.49 10.46 17.51
CA GLY A 20 11.48 11.91 17.52
C GLY A 20 12.57 12.54 16.67
N SER A 21 13.73 12.82 17.27
CA SER A 21 14.85 13.52 16.61
C SER A 21 16.19 13.05 17.16
N LEU A 22 17.30 13.46 16.53
CA LEU A 22 18.65 13.19 17.05
C LEU A 22 18.93 13.90 18.39
N GLU A 23 18.21 14.98 18.69
CA GLU A 23 18.34 15.79 19.91
C GLU A 23 17.18 15.55 20.90
N ASP A 24 16.43 14.46 20.72
CA ASP A 24 15.18 14.16 21.43
C ASP A 24 14.05 15.18 21.12
N CYS A 25 12.93 15.09 21.84
CA CYS A 25 11.78 15.99 21.72
C CYS A 25 11.59 16.82 22.99
N PRO A 26 11.13 18.07 22.87
CA PRO A 26 10.93 18.94 24.03
C PRO A 26 9.81 18.42 24.94
N ASN A 27 9.99 18.49 26.25
CA ASN A 27 8.95 18.07 27.20
C ASN A 27 7.78 19.09 27.22
N ASN A 28 6.68 18.75 26.55
CA ASN A 28 5.46 19.57 26.51
C ASN A 28 4.20 18.71 26.32
N LYS A 29 3.03 19.36 26.34
CA LYS A 29 1.72 18.69 26.23
C LYS A 29 1.43 18.03 24.88
N LEU A 30 2.17 18.36 23.82
CA LEU A 30 2.03 17.69 22.52
C LEU A 30 2.82 16.39 22.49
N GLU A 31 4.02 16.36 23.07
CA GLU A 31 4.79 15.11 23.18
C GLU A 31 4.21 14.18 24.25
N ASN A 32 3.71 14.76 25.35
CA ASN A 32 3.15 14.06 26.50
C ASN A 32 1.70 14.51 26.74
N PRO A 33 0.75 14.15 25.86
CA PRO A 33 -0.65 14.50 26.04
C PRO A 33 -1.27 13.77 27.24
N PRO A 34 -2.35 14.31 27.84
CA PRO A 34 -3.01 13.69 28.99
C PRO A 34 -3.63 12.31 28.67
N TYR A 35 -3.85 12.01 27.39
CA TYR A 35 -4.28 10.72 26.89
C TYR A 35 -3.44 10.33 25.68
N VAL A 36 -2.82 9.15 25.73
CA VAL A 36 -2.08 8.54 24.63
C VAL A 36 -2.89 7.33 24.17
N PRO A 37 -3.33 7.27 22.89
CA PRO A 37 -3.99 6.08 22.34
C PRO A 37 -3.10 4.84 22.47
N GLY A 38 -3.69 3.64 22.39
CA GLY A 38 -2.98 2.35 22.44
C GLY A 38 -2.13 2.06 21.21
N MET A 39 -1.15 2.91 20.91
CA MET A 39 -0.25 2.80 19.78
C MET A 39 1.02 2.00 20.12
N LEU A 40 1.63 1.40 19.09
CA LEU A 40 2.90 0.69 19.23
C LEU A 40 3.99 1.63 19.80
N GLY A 41 4.76 1.14 20.76
CA GLY A 41 5.80 1.93 21.45
C GLY A 41 5.28 2.86 22.55
N GLY A 42 3.96 3.05 22.71
CA GLY A 42 3.37 3.75 23.85
C GLY A 42 3.61 5.28 23.90
N THR A 43 4.15 5.87 22.83
CA THR A 43 4.40 7.31 22.72
C THR A 43 4.20 7.80 21.29
N LEU A 44 3.77 9.05 21.12
CA LEU A 44 3.50 9.63 19.80
C LEU A 44 4.75 9.73 18.91
N LYS A 45 5.95 9.81 19.50
CA LYS A 45 7.22 9.94 18.77
C LYS A 45 7.84 8.60 18.35
N ALA A 46 7.24 7.48 18.76
CA ALA A 46 7.77 6.15 18.45
C ALA A 46 7.85 5.95 16.93
N LYS A 47 9.07 5.71 16.43
CA LYS A 47 9.37 5.51 15.00
C LYS A 47 8.90 6.63 14.06
N THR A 48 8.76 7.85 14.57
CA THR A 48 8.40 9.03 13.78
C THR A 48 9.08 10.29 14.34
N VAL A 49 8.65 11.46 13.89
CA VAL A 49 9.22 12.76 14.32
C VAL A 49 8.49 13.33 15.55
N CYS A 50 9.08 14.31 16.21
CA CYS A 50 8.48 14.97 17.37
C CYS A 50 7.09 15.55 17.05
N ALA A 51 6.10 15.31 17.91
CA ALA A 51 4.73 15.78 17.70
C ALA A 51 4.63 17.31 17.71
N SER A 52 5.49 18.00 18.46
CA SER A 52 5.55 19.45 18.51
C SER A 52 6.30 20.11 17.34
N SER A 53 6.87 19.32 16.42
CA SER A 53 7.53 19.86 15.22
C SER A 53 6.55 20.67 14.37
N ARG A 54 7.05 21.72 13.72
CA ARG A 54 6.22 22.71 13.01
C ARG A 54 6.16 22.38 11.52
N GLN A 55 4.93 22.31 10.99
CA GLN A 55 4.65 22.33 9.57
C GLN A 55 3.92 23.63 9.21
N TYR A 56 3.75 23.90 7.91
CA TYR A 56 3.15 25.14 7.44
C TYR A 56 1.76 25.43 8.02
N LEU A 57 0.88 24.42 8.10
CA LEU A 57 -0.50 24.59 8.56
C LEU A 57 -0.67 24.47 10.07
N SER A 58 0.11 23.63 10.74
CA SER A 58 -0.03 23.30 12.17
C SER A 58 1.20 22.55 12.69
N SER A 59 1.23 22.18 13.97
CA SER A 59 2.14 21.18 14.51
C SER A 59 1.93 19.80 13.88
N HIS A 60 2.98 18.96 13.90
CA HIS A 60 2.93 17.58 13.46
C HIS A 60 1.94 16.74 14.27
N TYR A 61 1.70 17.06 15.54
CA TYR A 61 0.66 16.44 16.38
C TYR A 61 -0.70 16.38 15.67
N ASN A 62 -1.10 17.48 15.01
CA ASN A 62 -2.38 17.54 14.30
C ASN A 62 -2.31 16.98 12.86
N LEU A 63 -1.12 16.92 12.27
CA LEU A 63 -0.93 16.66 10.84
C LEU A 63 -0.22 15.34 10.55
N HIS A 64 0.20 14.59 11.57
CA HIS A 64 0.99 13.37 11.45
C HIS A 64 0.34 12.39 10.47
N SER A 65 -0.92 12.02 10.72
CA SER A 65 -1.66 11.08 9.86
C SER A 65 -2.02 11.63 8.47
N LEU A 66 -1.75 12.91 8.19
CA LEU A 66 -1.94 13.50 6.86
C LEU A 66 -0.66 13.49 6.03
N TYR A 67 0.50 13.14 6.61
CA TYR A 67 1.80 13.28 5.94
C TYR A 67 1.84 12.56 4.60
N GLY A 68 1.56 11.25 4.58
CA GLY A 68 1.51 10.45 3.35
C GLY A 68 0.46 10.91 2.34
N LEU A 69 -0.71 11.38 2.80
CA LEU A 69 -1.72 11.98 1.91
C LEU A 69 -1.19 13.25 1.24
N THR A 70 -0.58 14.15 2.02
CA THR A 70 -0.06 15.42 1.48
C THR A 70 1.12 15.21 0.54
N GLU A 71 1.97 14.22 0.81
CA GLU A 71 3.01 13.80 -0.14
C GLU A 71 2.38 13.23 -1.42
N ALA A 72 1.40 12.34 -1.32
CA ALA A 72 0.71 11.78 -2.49
C ALA A 72 0.07 12.86 -3.37
N ILE A 73 -0.54 13.89 -2.78
CA ILE A 73 -1.08 15.06 -3.51
C ILE A 73 0.04 15.81 -4.23
N ALA A 74 1.13 16.13 -3.53
CA ALA A 74 2.26 16.85 -4.12
C ALA A 74 2.89 16.04 -5.28
N THR A 75 3.09 14.73 -5.09
CA THR A 75 3.65 13.81 -6.08
C THR A 75 2.75 13.63 -7.29
N HIS A 76 1.43 13.48 -7.07
CA HIS A 76 0.43 13.42 -8.14
C HIS A 76 0.55 14.67 -9.04
N ASP A 77 0.53 15.86 -8.45
CA ASP A 77 0.59 17.12 -9.20
C ASP A 77 1.94 17.31 -9.91
N ALA A 78 3.04 16.87 -9.30
CA ALA A 78 4.35 16.89 -9.93
C ALA A 78 4.40 15.98 -11.16
N LEU A 79 3.89 14.75 -11.07
CA LEU A 79 3.86 13.81 -12.18
C LEU A 79 2.97 14.30 -13.33
N VAL A 80 1.82 14.91 -13.03
CA VAL A 80 0.96 15.54 -14.05
C VAL A 80 1.73 16.64 -14.79
N LYS A 81 2.45 17.51 -14.07
CA LYS A 81 3.24 18.60 -14.68
C LYS A 81 4.43 18.09 -15.50
N VAL A 82 5.18 17.12 -14.97
CA VAL A 82 6.41 16.61 -15.59
C VAL A 82 6.10 15.71 -16.80
N ARG A 83 4.99 14.95 -16.75
CA ARG A 83 4.67 13.92 -17.76
C ARG A 83 3.53 14.29 -18.69
N GLY A 84 2.62 15.18 -18.29
CA GLY A 84 1.42 15.53 -19.07
C GLY A 84 0.44 14.37 -19.28
N LYS A 85 0.50 13.34 -18.43
CA LYS A 85 -0.32 12.12 -18.51
C LYS A 85 -0.89 11.79 -17.13
N ARG A 86 -1.77 10.79 -17.07
CA ARG A 86 -2.27 10.24 -15.80
C ARG A 86 -1.07 9.80 -14.93
N PRO A 87 -0.99 10.26 -13.67
CA PRO A 87 0.08 9.87 -12.78
C PRO A 87 -0.16 8.44 -12.25
N PHE A 88 0.93 7.74 -11.98
CA PHE A 88 0.91 6.47 -11.26
C PHE A 88 1.72 6.63 -9.98
N VAL A 89 1.01 6.76 -8.86
CA VAL A 89 1.59 6.92 -7.51
C VAL A 89 1.15 5.75 -6.66
N ILE A 90 2.08 5.10 -5.97
CA ILE A 90 1.82 4.06 -4.99
C ILE A 90 2.41 4.53 -3.66
N SER A 91 1.59 4.59 -2.60
CA SER A 91 1.97 5.16 -1.29
C SER A 91 1.79 4.17 -0.14
N ARG A 92 2.69 4.22 0.85
CA ARG A 92 2.57 3.39 2.05
C ARG A 92 1.52 3.95 2.99
N SER A 93 1.79 5.12 3.54
CA SER A 93 0.86 5.83 4.41
C SER A 93 -0.28 6.43 3.59
N THR A 94 -1.47 6.42 4.18
CA THR A 94 -2.71 6.89 3.55
C THR A 94 -3.60 7.56 4.60
N PHE A 95 -4.53 8.40 4.13
CA PHE A 95 -5.62 8.97 4.94
C PHE A 95 -6.92 8.97 4.12
N ALA A 96 -8.05 9.35 4.72
CA ALA A 96 -9.32 9.46 4.00
C ALA A 96 -9.17 10.32 2.72
N SER A 97 -9.76 9.85 1.62
CA SER A 97 -9.64 10.43 0.26
C SER A 97 -8.33 10.17 -0.50
N HIS A 98 -7.40 9.39 0.05
CA HIS A 98 -6.12 9.05 -0.60
C HIS A 98 -6.25 8.51 -2.03
N GLY A 99 -7.26 7.66 -2.26
CA GLY A 99 -7.50 7.01 -3.56
C GLY A 99 -7.83 7.97 -4.71
N ARG A 100 -8.06 9.26 -4.41
CA ARG A 100 -8.13 10.32 -5.43
C ARG A 100 -6.78 10.61 -6.09
N TYR A 101 -5.67 10.36 -5.40
CA TYR A 101 -4.33 10.79 -5.81
C TYR A 101 -3.37 9.63 -6.07
N ALA A 102 -3.51 8.52 -5.32
CA ALA A 102 -2.57 7.42 -5.36
C ALA A 102 -3.22 6.07 -5.04
N GLY A 103 -2.57 4.99 -5.47
CA GLY A 103 -2.82 3.63 -4.97
C GLY A 103 -2.06 3.34 -3.68
N HIS A 104 -2.20 2.12 -3.20
CA HIS A 104 -1.62 1.65 -1.94
C HIS A 104 -1.09 0.21 -2.07
N TRP A 105 -0.06 -0.14 -1.30
CA TRP A 105 0.29 -1.53 -1.03
C TRP A 105 0.35 -1.75 0.48
N THR A 106 -0.02 -2.94 0.94
CA THR A 106 -0.22 -3.24 2.37
C THR A 106 1.05 -3.29 3.22
N GLY A 107 2.18 -2.81 2.70
CA GLY A 107 3.46 -2.76 3.41
C GLY A 107 4.16 -4.12 3.51
N ASP A 108 5.00 -4.23 4.53
CA ASP A 108 6.03 -5.25 4.71
C ASP A 108 5.44 -6.56 5.25
N VAL A 109 4.63 -7.23 4.41
CA VAL A 109 4.02 -8.53 4.73
C VAL A 109 5.05 -9.66 4.74
N ILE A 110 4.85 -10.66 5.59
CA ILE A 110 5.74 -11.81 5.74
C ILE A 110 5.33 -12.93 4.76
N SER A 111 6.31 -13.67 4.23
CA SER A 111 6.13 -14.83 3.36
C SER A 111 5.58 -16.07 4.10
N VAL A 112 4.36 -15.96 4.64
CA VAL A 112 3.61 -17.03 5.34
C VAL A 112 2.14 -17.09 4.89
N TRP A 113 1.49 -18.24 5.06
CA TRP A 113 0.11 -18.49 4.64
C TRP A 113 -0.91 -17.56 5.30
N GLU A 114 -0.66 -17.15 6.55
CA GLU A 114 -1.51 -16.23 7.30
C GLU A 114 -1.54 -14.85 6.64
N HIS A 115 -0.41 -14.36 6.15
CA HIS A 115 -0.34 -13.05 5.48
C HIS A 115 -0.95 -13.11 4.07
N LEU A 116 -0.85 -14.25 3.38
CA LEU A 116 -1.66 -14.51 2.19
C LEU A 116 -3.15 -14.40 2.52
N TYR A 117 -3.62 -15.04 3.59
CA TYR A 117 -5.02 -14.98 4.01
C TYR A 117 -5.46 -13.55 4.37
N TYR A 118 -4.69 -12.83 5.19
CA TYR A 118 -5.03 -11.47 5.63
C TYR A 118 -4.95 -10.41 4.53
N SER A 119 -4.27 -10.70 3.42
CA SER A 119 -4.30 -9.81 2.27
C SER A 119 -5.70 -9.64 1.68
N ILE A 120 -6.57 -10.67 1.74
CA ILE A 120 -7.94 -10.63 1.20
C ILE A 120 -8.78 -9.56 1.90
N PRO A 121 -8.99 -9.60 3.23
CA PRO A 121 -9.74 -8.55 3.90
C PRO A 121 -9.08 -7.18 3.75
N ALA A 122 -7.74 -7.08 3.67
CA ALA A 122 -7.07 -5.81 3.40
C ALA A 122 -7.46 -5.23 2.04
N MET A 123 -7.48 -6.03 0.97
CA MET A 123 -7.91 -5.58 -0.37
C MET A 123 -9.35 -5.06 -0.34
N LEU A 124 -10.23 -5.78 0.35
CA LEU A 124 -11.64 -5.43 0.46
C LEU A 124 -11.81 -4.12 1.24
N LEU A 125 -11.16 -3.99 2.40
CA LEU A 125 -11.24 -2.79 3.24
C LEU A 125 -10.76 -1.53 2.49
N PHE A 126 -9.62 -1.59 1.79
CA PHE A 126 -9.15 -0.43 1.04
C PHE A 126 -10.05 -0.06 -0.15
N ASN A 127 -10.75 -1.03 -0.75
CA ASN A 127 -11.80 -0.72 -1.72
C ASN A 127 -12.98 0.01 -1.06
N LEU A 128 -13.39 -0.38 0.16
CA LEU A 128 -14.39 0.37 0.94
C LEU A 128 -13.89 1.78 1.31
N TYR A 129 -12.60 1.95 1.57
CA TYR A 129 -11.99 3.26 1.85
C TYR A 129 -11.82 4.14 0.61
N GLY A 130 -12.27 3.68 -0.57
CA GLY A 130 -12.15 4.42 -1.82
C GLY A 130 -10.74 4.43 -2.39
N VAL A 131 -9.88 3.46 -2.04
CA VAL A 131 -8.54 3.25 -2.60
C VAL A 131 -8.52 1.93 -3.38
N PRO A 132 -9.20 1.86 -4.54
CA PRO A 132 -9.40 0.60 -5.24
C PRO A 132 -8.11 0.05 -5.87
N LEU A 133 -7.12 0.90 -6.15
CA LEU A 133 -5.80 0.48 -6.65
C LEU A 133 -4.94 0.04 -5.46
N VAL A 134 -5.22 -1.16 -4.95
CA VAL A 134 -4.56 -1.74 -3.77
C VAL A 134 -4.07 -3.16 -4.04
N GLY A 135 -2.96 -3.54 -3.39
CA GLY A 135 -2.29 -4.84 -3.54
C GLY A 135 -1.47 -5.20 -2.31
N ALA A 136 -1.17 -6.48 -2.14
CA ALA A 136 -0.11 -6.94 -1.23
C ALA A 136 1.09 -7.44 -2.05
N ASP A 137 2.28 -7.46 -1.46
CA ASP A 137 3.47 -7.99 -2.12
C ASP A 137 3.33 -9.51 -2.31
N ILE A 138 3.22 -9.92 -3.57
CA ILE A 138 2.94 -11.30 -3.95
C ILE A 138 4.14 -12.18 -3.60
N CYS A 139 3.83 -13.31 -2.97
CA CYS A 139 4.77 -14.25 -2.34
C CYS A 139 5.31 -13.80 -0.97
N GLY A 140 4.98 -12.59 -0.52
CA GLY A 140 5.46 -12.00 0.72
C GLY A 140 6.70 -11.12 0.48
N PHE A 141 6.90 -10.12 1.33
CA PHE A 141 8.05 -9.22 1.28
C PHE A 141 9.17 -9.70 2.20
N LEU A 142 8.87 -9.87 3.50
CA LEU A 142 9.83 -10.33 4.51
C LEU A 142 9.97 -11.85 4.51
N ASN A 143 11.20 -12.33 4.70
CA ASN A 143 11.59 -13.74 4.67
C ASN A 143 11.44 -14.42 3.30
N SER A 144 12.12 -15.55 3.12
CA SER A 144 12.05 -16.33 1.88
C SER A 144 10.76 -17.13 1.78
N THR A 145 10.02 -16.96 0.68
CA THR A 145 8.85 -17.79 0.35
C THR A 145 9.21 -19.26 0.11
N THR A 146 8.20 -20.13 0.19
CA THR A 146 8.22 -21.47 -0.42
C THR A 146 7.61 -21.42 -1.81
N GLU A 147 7.92 -22.42 -2.64
CA GLU A 147 7.36 -22.53 -3.99
C GLU A 147 5.83 -22.66 -3.96
N GLU A 148 5.29 -23.53 -3.11
CA GLU A 148 3.85 -23.73 -2.99
C GLU A 148 3.13 -22.43 -2.59
N LEU A 149 3.65 -21.73 -1.57
CA LEU A 149 3.09 -20.45 -1.14
C LEU A 149 3.13 -19.43 -2.28
N CYS A 150 4.25 -19.32 -3.00
CA CYS A 150 4.38 -18.34 -4.08
C CYS A 150 3.47 -18.66 -5.27
N VAL A 151 3.24 -19.95 -5.58
CA VAL A 151 2.24 -20.36 -6.58
C VAL A 151 0.84 -19.93 -6.14
N ARG A 152 0.44 -20.20 -4.89
CA ARG A 152 -0.89 -19.82 -4.38
C ARG A 152 -1.07 -18.31 -4.28
N TRP A 153 -0.07 -17.60 -3.80
CA TRP A 153 -0.09 -16.15 -3.72
C TRP A 153 -0.12 -15.52 -5.10
N THR A 154 0.56 -16.08 -6.10
CA THR A 154 0.48 -15.61 -7.49
C THR A 154 -0.93 -15.83 -8.07
N GLN A 155 -1.54 -16.99 -7.80
CA GLN A 155 -2.91 -17.27 -8.23
C GLN A 155 -3.92 -16.29 -7.64
N LEU A 156 -3.84 -15.99 -6.34
CA LEU A 156 -4.68 -14.98 -5.69
C LEU A 156 -4.34 -13.57 -6.17
N GLY A 157 -3.05 -13.21 -6.16
CA GLY A 157 -2.54 -11.89 -6.46
C GLY A 157 -2.78 -11.44 -7.90
N ALA A 158 -2.97 -12.39 -8.84
CA ALA A 158 -3.47 -12.10 -10.18
C ALA A 158 -4.84 -11.39 -10.19
N PHE A 159 -5.60 -11.47 -9.09
CA PHE A 159 -6.88 -10.78 -8.89
C PHE A 159 -6.78 -9.54 -7.99
N TYR A 160 -5.60 -9.19 -7.46
CA TYR A 160 -5.44 -7.89 -6.79
C TYR A 160 -5.59 -6.75 -7.80
N PRO A 161 -6.30 -5.67 -7.46
CA PRO A 161 -6.38 -4.50 -8.34
C PRO A 161 -4.99 -3.94 -8.70
N PHE A 162 -4.11 -3.80 -7.71
CA PHE A 162 -2.67 -3.56 -7.91
C PHE A 162 -1.89 -4.85 -7.68
N MET A 163 -1.16 -5.30 -8.71
CA MET A 163 -0.47 -6.59 -8.69
C MET A 163 1.04 -6.36 -8.82
N ARG A 164 1.79 -6.68 -7.77
CA ARG A 164 3.25 -6.57 -7.72
C ARG A 164 3.84 -7.76 -6.94
N ASN A 165 4.89 -8.36 -7.47
CA ASN A 165 5.81 -9.20 -6.70
C ASN A 165 6.98 -8.31 -6.28
N HIS A 166 7.29 -8.29 -4.99
CA HIS A 166 8.34 -7.47 -4.39
C HIS A 166 8.92 -8.23 -3.19
N ASN A 167 10.22 -8.07 -2.92
CA ASN A 167 10.97 -8.93 -2.02
C ASN A 167 12.00 -8.11 -1.22
N ASP A 168 12.26 -8.53 0.01
CA ASP A 168 13.22 -7.89 0.92
C ASP A 168 14.68 -8.25 0.56
N PRO A 169 15.66 -7.33 0.74
CA PRO A 169 17.07 -7.64 0.56
C PRO A 169 17.53 -8.85 1.38
N GLY A 170 18.18 -9.81 0.73
CA GLY A 170 18.72 -11.02 1.37
C GLY A 170 17.75 -12.21 1.39
N SER A 171 16.47 -12.02 1.06
CA SER A 171 15.56 -13.13 0.80
C SER A 171 15.92 -13.85 -0.51
N LYS A 172 15.60 -15.15 -0.60
CA LYS A 172 15.76 -15.92 -1.85
C LYS A 172 14.93 -15.29 -2.97
N SER A 173 15.45 -15.37 -4.20
CA SER A 173 14.72 -15.00 -5.42
C SER A 173 13.33 -15.63 -5.47
N GLN A 174 12.34 -14.82 -5.83
CA GLN A 174 10.94 -15.22 -5.91
C GLN A 174 10.24 -14.68 -7.17
N GLU A 175 11.02 -14.26 -8.16
CA GLU A 175 10.51 -13.97 -9.48
C GLU A 175 9.94 -15.25 -10.09
N PRO A 176 8.86 -15.19 -10.89
CA PRO A 176 8.20 -16.40 -11.38
C PRO A 176 9.14 -17.40 -12.08
N TYR A 177 10.13 -16.90 -12.83
CA TYR A 177 11.12 -17.73 -13.53
C TYR A 177 12.16 -18.40 -12.62
N ALA A 178 12.21 -18.08 -11.33
CA ALA A 178 13.14 -18.66 -10.36
C ALA A 178 12.69 -20.04 -9.84
N PHE A 179 11.43 -20.42 -10.07
CA PHE A 179 10.84 -21.68 -9.59
C PHE A 179 10.89 -22.81 -10.61
N CYS A 180 10.48 -24.02 -10.21
CA CYS A 180 10.43 -25.16 -11.12
C CYS A 180 9.47 -24.93 -12.32
N PRO A 181 9.63 -25.67 -13.44
CA PRO A 181 8.78 -25.50 -14.62
C PRO A 181 7.27 -25.63 -14.36
N GLU A 182 6.86 -26.51 -13.44
CA GLU A 182 5.46 -26.72 -13.06
C GLU A 182 4.89 -25.50 -12.35
N ALA A 183 5.64 -24.91 -11.40
CA ALA A 183 5.28 -23.67 -10.72
C ALA A 183 5.21 -22.50 -11.70
N GLN A 184 6.20 -22.38 -12.60
CA GLN A 184 6.21 -21.38 -13.67
C GLN A 184 4.95 -21.45 -14.55
N GLN A 185 4.55 -22.66 -14.93
CA GLN A 185 3.35 -22.88 -15.74
C GLN A 185 2.08 -22.42 -15.01
N ALA A 186 1.96 -22.74 -13.72
CA ALA A 186 0.84 -22.32 -12.89
C ALA A 186 0.79 -20.78 -12.75
N MET A 187 1.92 -20.13 -12.47
CA MET A 187 2.02 -18.66 -12.37
C MET A 187 1.69 -17.98 -13.71
N LYS A 188 2.23 -18.50 -14.82
CA LYS A 188 1.94 -18.01 -16.17
C LYS A 188 0.45 -18.10 -16.51
N LYS A 189 -0.24 -19.16 -16.09
CA LYS A 189 -1.69 -19.30 -16.28
C LYS A 189 -2.46 -18.21 -15.54
N ALA A 190 -2.08 -17.90 -14.30
CA ALA A 190 -2.68 -16.82 -13.52
C ALA A 190 -2.48 -15.44 -14.19
N PHE A 191 -1.26 -15.15 -14.68
CA PHE A 191 -0.99 -13.92 -15.41
C PHE A 191 -1.80 -13.83 -16.72
N SER A 192 -1.82 -14.91 -17.50
CA SER A 192 -2.57 -14.96 -18.77
C SER A 192 -4.05 -14.65 -18.56
N LEU A 193 -4.66 -15.20 -17.50
CA LEU A 193 -6.04 -14.91 -17.14
C LEU A 193 -6.23 -13.45 -16.72
N ARG A 194 -5.33 -12.89 -15.90
CA ARG A 194 -5.41 -11.46 -15.55
C ARG A 194 -5.36 -10.58 -16.81
N TYR A 195 -4.41 -10.85 -17.70
CA TYR A 195 -4.21 -10.04 -18.91
C TYR A 195 -5.42 -10.11 -19.85
N SER A 196 -6.10 -11.25 -19.96
CA SER A 196 -7.35 -11.35 -20.73
C SER A 196 -8.52 -10.59 -20.09
N LEU A 197 -8.50 -10.41 -18.77
CA LEU A 197 -9.52 -9.68 -18.00
C LEU A 197 -9.23 -8.18 -17.82
N LEU A 198 -8.11 -7.65 -18.33
CA LEU A 198 -7.77 -6.23 -18.18
C LEU A 198 -8.86 -5.27 -18.71
N PRO A 199 -9.56 -5.53 -19.83
CA PRO A 199 -10.68 -4.67 -20.26
C PRO A 199 -11.81 -4.60 -19.23
N TYR A 200 -12.11 -5.72 -18.59
CA TYR A 200 -13.11 -5.79 -17.52
C TYR A 200 -12.63 -5.06 -16.26
N LEU A 201 -11.42 -5.36 -15.80
CA LEU A 201 -10.82 -4.70 -14.64
C LEU A 201 -10.76 -3.17 -14.82
N TYR A 202 -10.37 -2.71 -16.00
CA TYR A 202 -10.30 -1.29 -16.32
C TYR A 202 -11.69 -0.63 -16.38
N THR A 203 -12.71 -1.36 -16.83
CA THR A 203 -14.11 -0.91 -16.75
C THR A 203 -14.57 -0.76 -15.29
N LEU A 204 -14.17 -1.67 -14.39
CA LEU A 204 -14.44 -1.52 -12.96
C LEU A 204 -13.76 -0.28 -12.39
N PHE A 205 -12.49 -0.01 -12.74
CA PHE A 205 -11.81 1.23 -12.35
C PHE A 205 -12.49 2.48 -12.89
N HIS A 206 -13.03 2.44 -14.11
CA HIS A 206 -13.83 3.54 -14.65
C HIS A 206 -15.09 3.79 -13.80
N LYS A 207 -15.82 2.74 -13.40
CA LYS A 207 -16.98 2.87 -12.51
C LYS A 207 -16.59 3.38 -11.13
N ALA A 208 -15.48 2.90 -10.57
CA ALA A 208 -14.93 3.39 -9.31
C ALA A 208 -14.63 4.90 -9.37
N HIS A 209 -13.96 5.34 -10.43
CA HIS A 209 -13.62 6.75 -10.66
C HIS A 209 -14.85 7.64 -10.85
N SER A 210 -15.85 7.18 -11.60
CA SER A 210 -17.01 8.01 -12.01
C SER A 210 -18.18 7.98 -11.02
N THR A 211 -18.33 6.91 -10.25
CA THR A 211 -19.52 6.67 -9.41
C THR A 211 -19.19 6.18 -7.99
N GLY A 212 -17.91 6.04 -7.63
CA GLY A 212 -17.50 5.62 -6.29
C GLY A 212 -17.70 4.12 -5.99
N GLN A 213 -17.86 3.28 -7.02
CA GLN A 213 -17.97 1.82 -6.85
C GLN A 213 -16.65 1.17 -6.43
N THR A 214 -16.73 -0.01 -5.82
CA THR A 214 -15.58 -0.86 -5.50
C THR A 214 -15.11 -1.68 -6.71
N VAL A 215 -13.80 -1.93 -6.82
CA VAL A 215 -13.20 -2.83 -7.82
C VAL A 215 -13.15 -4.26 -7.30
N ALA A 216 -12.33 -4.52 -6.28
CA ALA A 216 -12.45 -5.75 -5.49
C ALA A 216 -13.53 -5.53 -4.42
N ARG A 217 -14.49 -6.45 -4.31
CA ARG A 217 -15.69 -6.25 -3.48
C ARG A 217 -16.01 -7.48 -2.64
N PRO A 218 -16.47 -7.30 -1.40
CA PRO A 218 -16.92 -8.42 -0.58
C PRO A 218 -18.23 -8.97 -1.14
N LEU A 219 -18.49 -10.25 -0.89
CA LEU A 219 -19.73 -10.91 -1.34
C LEU A 219 -20.99 -10.18 -0.84
N TYR A 220 -20.98 -9.72 0.40
CA TYR A 220 -22.14 -9.03 1.00
C TYR A 220 -22.49 -7.68 0.34
N PHE A 221 -21.61 -7.10 -0.51
CA PHE A 221 -21.96 -5.92 -1.30
C PHE A 221 -22.85 -6.28 -2.50
N GLU A 222 -22.72 -7.49 -3.04
CA GLU A 222 -23.57 -7.99 -4.14
C GLU A 222 -24.78 -8.75 -3.59
N PHE A 223 -24.63 -9.40 -2.44
CA PHE A 223 -25.66 -10.22 -1.79
C PHE A 223 -25.90 -9.79 -0.33
N PRO A 224 -26.40 -8.56 -0.06
CA PRO A 224 -26.61 -8.09 1.31
C PRO A 224 -27.80 -8.71 2.05
N GLN A 225 -28.65 -9.49 1.36
CA GLN A 225 -29.87 -10.09 1.91
C GLN A 225 -29.82 -11.62 2.04
N ASP A 226 -28.71 -12.26 1.67
CA ASP A 226 -28.49 -13.70 1.90
C ASP A 226 -28.02 -13.93 3.35
#